data_AF-A0A1A0LC28-F1
#
_entry.id   AF-A0A1A0LC28-F1
#
_cell.length_a   1.000
_cell.length_b   1.000
_cell.length_c   1.000
_cell.angle_alpha   90.00
_cell.angle_beta   90.00
_cell.angle_gamma   90.00
#
_symmetry.space_group_name_H-M   'P 1'
#
loop_
_entity.id
_entity.type
_entity.pdbx_description
1 polymer ?
#
loop_
_entity_poly.entity_id
_entity_poly.type
_entity_poly.pdbx_seq_one_letter_code
_entity_poly.pdbx_strand_id
1 'polypeptide(L)'
;MSGNESGQSDYRNAGGKTPSIPLSDADRDSSGEASVGSLVKNATASVSTLFRSEVALAKAELVDDAKKAGAGTALLIVAGVMALYASFFFFFFLAELLDEWVSRWLAFLIVFAILVVITLIAAFVGYLVFKRVRGPKKTISSVKEVQTVLPGRHDDGPGSSLGHGGSHPAIPPAREA
;
A
#
# COMPACT_ATOMS: atom_id res chain seq x y z
N MET A 1 68.23 -47.02 24.26
CA MET A 1 67.54 -47.29 22.97
C MET A 1 66.64 -46.07 22.71
N SER A 2 67.07 -45.02 22.01
CA SER A 2 67.28 -44.86 20.56
C SER A 2 66.11 -45.35 19.71
N GLY A 3 65.53 -44.45 18.90
CA GLY A 3 64.40 -44.68 17.99
C GLY A 3 63.44 -43.49 18.00
N ASN A 4 63.82 -42.30 17.51
CA ASN A 4 63.96 -41.87 16.12
C ASN A 4 62.64 -41.35 15.51
N GLU A 5 62.71 -40.08 15.10
CA GLU A 5 61.68 -39.31 14.40
C GLU A 5 61.45 -39.88 12.98
N SER A 6 60.19 -40.04 12.56
CA SER A 6 59.81 -39.98 11.14
C SER A 6 58.28 -40.04 11.01
N GLY A 7 57.68 -38.85 10.92
CA GLY A 7 56.27 -38.68 10.61
C GLY A 7 56.05 -37.37 9.86
N GLN A 8 56.96 -37.06 8.92
CA GLN A 8 56.85 -35.92 8.02
C GLN A 8 55.77 -36.26 7.00
N SER A 9 54.52 -35.95 7.33
CA SER A 9 53.38 -36.13 6.44
C SER A 9 53.47 -35.14 5.28
N ASP A 10 53.93 -35.64 4.15
CA ASP A 10 53.58 -35.31 2.76
C ASP A 10 52.54 -34.18 2.54
N TYR A 11 52.97 -32.93 2.68
CA TYR A 11 52.29 -31.78 2.04
C TYR A 11 52.75 -31.59 0.58
N ARG A 12 53.00 -32.70 -0.13
CA ARG A 12 53.30 -32.67 -1.56
C ARG A 12 52.00 -32.87 -2.33
N ASN A 13 51.61 -31.80 -3.03
CA ASN A 13 50.80 -31.86 -4.23
C ASN A 13 49.30 -32.15 -4.02
N ALA A 14 48.58 -31.13 -3.56
CA ALA A 14 47.23 -30.89 -4.02
C ALA A 14 47.19 -29.45 -4.55
N GLY A 15 47.66 -29.29 -5.80
CA GLY A 15 47.30 -28.13 -6.62
C GLY A 15 45.79 -28.12 -6.81
N GLY A 16 45.09 -27.63 -5.79
CA GLY A 16 43.66 -27.41 -5.82
C GLY A 16 43.39 -26.39 -6.91
N LYS A 17 42.81 -26.86 -8.02
CA LYS A 17 42.01 -26.03 -8.91
C LYS A 17 40.98 -25.34 -8.03
N THR A 18 41.27 -24.13 -7.58
CA THR A 18 40.21 -23.21 -7.18
C THR A 18 39.31 -23.12 -8.41
N PRO A 19 38.00 -23.37 -8.29
CA PRO A 19 37.09 -23.10 -9.38
C PRO A 19 37.17 -21.60 -9.62
N SER A 20 38.05 -21.20 -10.54
CA SER A 20 38.10 -19.84 -11.05
C SER A 20 36.73 -19.63 -11.67
N ILE A 21 35.87 -18.91 -10.95
CA ILE A 21 34.63 -18.39 -11.49
C ILE A 21 35.05 -17.76 -12.82
N PRO A 22 34.54 -18.24 -13.97
CA PRO A 22 34.77 -17.53 -15.21
C PRO A 22 34.07 -16.18 -15.03
N LEU A 23 34.84 -15.15 -14.67
CA LEU A 23 34.50 -13.76 -14.94
C LEU A 23 34.62 -13.59 -16.45
N SER A 24 33.85 -14.36 -17.22
CA SER A 24 33.41 -13.91 -18.52
C SER A 24 32.55 -12.71 -18.18
N ASP A 25 33.10 -11.51 -18.38
CA ASP A 25 32.31 -10.30 -18.37
C ASP A 25 31.15 -10.55 -19.34
N ALA A 26 29.99 -10.92 -18.81
CA ALA A 26 28.84 -11.36 -19.58
C ALA A 26 28.24 -10.24 -20.46
N ASP A 27 28.95 -9.11 -20.53
CA ASP A 27 28.54 -7.84 -21.11
C ASP A 27 29.65 -7.19 -21.96
N ARG A 28 30.81 -7.83 -22.14
CA ARG A 28 31.84 -7.38 -23.09
C ARG A 28 31.59 -8.07 -24.44
N ASP A 29 31.31 -7.27 -25.48
CA ASP A 29 31.43 -7.77 -26.86
C ASP A 29 32.91 -8.07 -27.16
N SER A 30 33.17 -8.82 -28.23
CA SER A 30 34.51 -9.14 -28.80
C SER A 30 35.56 -8.02 -28.85
N SER A 31 35.18 -6.75 -28.67
CA SER A 31 36.02 -5.54 -28.63
C SER A 31 36.38 -5.04 -27.22
N GLY A 32 35.79 -5.58 -26.15
CA GLY A 32 36.15 -5.26 -24.76
C GLY A 32 35.50 -4.00 -24.15
N GLU A 33 34.69 -3.26 -24.92
CA GLU A 33 33.98 -2.06 -24.48
C GLU A 33 32.53 -2.40 -24.08
N ALA A 34 32.10 -1.93 -22.90
CA ALA A 34 30.70 -2.02 -22.51
C ALA A 34 29.88 -1.13 -23.44
N SER A 35 28.99 -1.73 -24.23
CA SER A 35 28.09 -0.99 -25.11
C SER A 35 27.22 -0.03 -24.29
N VAL A 36 27.02 1.19 -24.79
CA VAL A 36 26.12 2.18 -24.16
C VAL A 36 24.73 1.58 -23.88
N GLY A 37 24.27 0.65 -24.74
CA GLY A 37 23.01 -0.06 -24.54
C GLY A 37 23.01 -1.00 -23.32
N SER A 38 24.15 -1.62 -23.00
CA SER A 38 24.26 -2.51 -21.85
C SER A 38 24.37 -1.75 -20.52
N LEU A 39 25.04 -0.59 -20.54
CA LEU A 39 25.08 0.35 -19.41
C LEU A 39 23.69 0.89 -19.05
N VAL A 40 22.91 1.32 -20.05
CA VAL A 40 21.53 1.77 -19.83
C VAL A 40 20.65 0.64 -19.30
N LYS A 41 20.75 -0.56 -19.90
CA LYS A 41 20.00 -1.74 -19.43
C LYS A 41 20.31 -2.08 -17.96
N ASN A 42 21.58 -2.09 -17.56
CA ASN A 42 21.98 -2.39 -16.19
C ASN A 42 21.58 -1.29 -15.19
N ALA A 43 21.66 -0.01 -15.61
CA ALA A 43 21.20 1.11 -14.81
C ALA A 43 19.68 1.05 -14.57
N THR A 44 18.88 0.80 -15.62
CA THR A 44 17.43 0.64 -15.52
C THR A 44 17.05 -0.59 -14.67
N ALA A 45 17.78 -1.70 -14.80
CA ALA A 45 17.56 -2.88 -13.96
C ALA A 45 17.84 -2.62 -12.47
N SER A 46 18.87 -1.84 -12.17
CA SER A 46 19.20 -1.45 -10.78
C SER A 46 18.14 -0.55 -10.16
N VAL A 47 17.68 0.47 -10.90
CA VAL A 47 16.57 1.34 -10.46
C VAL A 47 15.28 0.55 -10.26
N SER A 48 14.98 -0.39 -11.15
CA SER A 48 13.81 -1.28 -11.03
C SER A 48 13.89 -2.15 -9.78
N THR A 49 15.10 -2.61 -9.42
CA THR A 49 15.34 -3.42 -8.23
C THR A 49 15.14 -2.60 -6.95
N LEU A 50 15.67 -1.37 -6.89
CA LEU A 50 15.47 -0.46 -5.76
C LEU A 50 13.99 -0.12 -5.56
N PHE A 51 13.28 0.18 -6.65
CA PHE A 51 11.85 0.49 -6.58
C PHE A 51 11.05 -0.71 -6.10
N ARG A 52 11.37 -1.92 -6.59
CA ARG A 52 10.73 -3.16 -6.14
C ARG A 52 11.00 -3.41 -4.65
N SER A 53 12.20 -3.14 -4.15
CA SER A 53 12.54 -3.31 -2.73
C SER A 53 11.83 -2.30 -1.83
N GLU A 54 11.73 -1.03 -2.25
CA GLU A 54 11.00 0.01 -1.51
C GLU A 54 9.52 -0.39 -1.35
N VAL A 55 8.91 -0.87 -2.44
CA VAL A 55 7.53 -1.36 -2.44
C VAL A 55 7.38 -2.64 -1.61
N ALA A 56 8.36 -3.55 -1.66
CA ALA A 56 8.33 -4.77 -0.86
C ALA A 56 8.40 -4.45 0.64
N LEU A 57 9.23 -3.49 1.03
CA LEU A 57 9.36 -3.02 2.40
C LEU A 57 8.07 -2.35 2.88
N ALA A 58 7.56 -1.38 2.12
CA ALA A 58 6.30 -0.70 2.43
C ALA A 58 5.13 -1.69 2.52
N LYS A 59 5.10 -2.72 1.67
CA LYS A 59 4.11 -3.79 1.74
C LYS A 59 4.28 -4.63 3.02
N ALA A 60 5.49 -4.95 3.43
CA ALA A 60 5.75 -5.71 4.65
C ALA A 60 5.29 -4.93 5.89
N GLU A 61 5.65 -3.65 5.98
CA GLU A 61 5.23 -2.76 7.07
C GLU A 61 3.71 -2.59 7.11
N LEU A 62 3.08 -2.36 5.95
CA LEU A 62 1.62 -2.26 5.84
C LEU A 62 0.92 -3.56 6.27
N VAL A 63 1.48 -4.73 5.93
CA VAL A 63 0.91 -6.02 6.35
C VAL A 63 1.01 -6.20 7.85
N ASP A 64 2.13 -5.83 8.46
CA ASP A 64 2.32 -5.94 9.90
C ASP A 64 1.43 -4.95 10.67
N ASP A 65 1.27 -3.73 10.15
CA ASP A 65 0.32 -2.75 10.68
C ASP A 65 -1.13 -3.21 10.50
N ALA A 66 -1.49 -3.78 9.35
CA ALA A 66 -2.80 -4.32 9.11
C ALA A 66 -3.12 -5.50 10.04
N LYS A 67 -2.15 -6.36 10.37
CA LYS A 67 -2.31 -7.44 11.35
C LYS A 67 -2.54 -6.89 12.75
N LYS A 68 -1.74 -5.91 13.19
CA LYS A 68 -1.90 -5.27 14.51
C LYS A 68 -3.25 -4.55 14.63
N ALA A 69 -3.60 -3.77 13.61
CA ALA A 69 -4.88 -3.10 13.51
C ALA A 69 -6.03 -4.11 13.51
N GLY A 70 -5.92 -5.19 12.73
CA GLY A 70 -6.91 -6.26 12.66
C GLY A 70 -7.14 -6.96 13.99
N ALA A 71 -6.07 -7.27 14.73
CA ALA A 71 -6.18 -7.84 16.08
C ALA A 71 -6.87 -6.89 17.06
N GLY A 72 -6.51 -5.61 17.04
CA GLY A 72 -7.17 -4.57 17.86
C GLY A 72 -8.64 -4.41 17.51
N THR A 73 -8.99 -4.36 16.22
CA THR A 73 -10.38 -4.27 15.76
C THR A 73 -11.18 -5.51 16.15
N ALA A 74 -10.61 -6.72 16.05
CA ALA A 74 -11.29 -7.94 16.48
C ALA A 74 -11.64 -7.89 17.97
N LEU A 75 -10.70 -7.48 18.82
CA LEU A 75 -10.96 -7.31 20.25
C LEU A 75 -12.01 -6.22 20.53
N LEU A 76 -12.00 -5.10 19.79
CA LEU A 76 -13.04 -4.08 19.95
C LEU A 76 -14.42 -4.56 19.50
N ILE A 77 -14.52 -5.39 18.47
CA ILE A 77 -15.80 -5.99 18.07
C ILE A 77 -16.31 -6.89 19.19
N VAL A 78 -15.47 -7.76 19.74
CA VAL A 78 -15.83 -8.64 20.87
C VAL A 78 -16.25 -7.80 22.08
N ALA A 79 -15.47 -6.77 22.44
CA ALA A 79 -15.79 -5.87 23.53
C ALA A 79 -17.11 -5.12 23.29
N GLY A 80 -17.37 -4.67 22.06
CA GLY A 80 -18.62 -4.02 21.67
C GLY A 80 -19.83 -4.93 21.81
N VAL A 81 -19.73 -6.19 21.37
CA VAL A 81 -20.79 -7.20 21.54
C VAL A 81 -21.03 -7.50 23.02
N MET A 82 -19.96 -7.66 23.81
CA MET A 82 -20.06 -7.88 25.25
C MET A 82 -20.67 -6.69 25.98
N ALA A 83 -20.26 -5.47 25.63
CA ALA A 83 -20.84 -4.25 26.18
C ALA A 83 -22.33 -4.12 25.80
N LEU A 84 -22.72 -4.48 24.58
CA LEU A 84 -24.11 -4.49 24.15
C LEU A 84 -24.95 -5.48 24.98
N TYR A 85 -24.45 -6.70 25.17
CA TYR A 85 -25.13 -7.72 25.99
C TYR A 85 -25.19 -7.29 27.47
N ALA A 86 -24.09 -6.80 28.02
CA ALA A 86 -24.03 -6.28 29.38
C ALA A 86 -24.98 -5.09 29.61
N SER A 87 -25.12 -4.20 28.61
CA SER A 87 -26.04 -3.05 28.69
C SER A 87 -27.48 -3.50 28.91
N PHE A 88 -27.93 -4.57 28.26
CA PHE A 88 -29.27 -5.12 28.47
C PHE A 88 -29.50 -5.50 29.96
N PHE A 89 -28.57 -6.25 30.55
CA PHE A 89 -28.64 -6.62 31.97
C PHE A 89 -28.51 -5.42 32.90
N PHE A 90 -27.67 -4.43 32.53
CA PHE A 90 -27.49 -3.21 33.30
C PHE A 90 -28.79 -2.40 33.38
N PHE A 91 -29.52 -2.21 32.27
CA PHE A 91 -30.79 -1.49 32.30
C PHE A 91 -31.90 -2.27 33.00
N PHE A 92 -31.91 -3.60 32.88
CA PHE A 92 -32.81 -4.44 33.65
C PHE A 92 -32.53 -4.30 35.16
N PHE A 93 -31.26 -4.41 35.56
CA PHE A 93 -30.82 -4.15 36.93
C PHE A 93 -31.23 -2.76 37.41
N LEU A 94 -31.06 -1.73 36.57
CA LEU A 94 -31.41 -0.36 36.94
C LEU A 94 -32.92 -0.20 37.17
N ALA A 95 -33.73 -0.86 36.35
CA ALA A 95 -35.19 -0.86 36.53
C ALA A 95 -35.59 -1.59 37.82
N GLU A 96 -34.99 -2.75 38.11
CA GLU A 96 -35.25 -3.49 39.36
C GLU A 96 -34.75 -2.72 40.59
N LEU A 97 -33.61 -2.04 40.48
CA LEU A 97 -33.09 -1.18 41.53
C LEU A 97 -34.06 -0.03 41.82
N LEU A 98 -34.62 0.60 40.78
CA LEU A 98 -35.62 1.67 40.95
C LEU A 98 -36.95 1.19 41.56
N ASP A 99 -37.32 -0.09 41.36
CA ASP A 99 -38.54 -0.68 41.93
C ASP A 99 -38.57 -0.62 43.47
N GLU A 100 -37.42 -0.51 44.13
CA GLU A 100 -37.34 -0.34 45.59
C GLU A 100 -37.96 1.00 46.07
N TRP A 101 -37.99 2.03 45.21
CA TRP A 101 -38.53 3.36 45.56
C TRP A 101 -39.81 3.74 44.82
N VAL A 102 -40.09 3.14 43.65
CA VAL A 102 -41.27 3.45 42.84
C VAL A 102 -41.95 2.18 42.35
N SER A 103 -43.20 2.26 41.90
CA SER A 103 -43.88 1.09 41.33
C SER A 103 -43.14 0.54 40.11
N ARG A 104 -43.00 -0.79 40.01
CA ARG A 104 -42.30 -1.49 38.94
C ARG A 104 -42.54 -0.96 37.54
N TRP A 105 -43.80 -0.77 37.14
CA TRP A 105 -44.12 -0.27 35.80
C TRP A 105 -43.53 1.13 35.54
N LEU A 106 -43.45 1.98 36.58
CA LEU A 106 -42.89 3.31 36.50
C LEU A 106 -41.36 3.28 36.45
N ALA A 107 -40.71 2.37 37.20
CA ALA A 107 -39.26 2.17 37.15
C ALA A 107 -38.79 1.84 35.72
N PHE A 108 -39.45 0.87 35.07
CA PHE A 108 -39.16 0.52 33.67
C PHE A 108 -39.42 1.69 32.70
N LEU A 109 -40.45 2.50 32.94
CA LEU A 109 -40.75 3.68 32.12
C LEU A 109 -39.69 4.78 32.26
N ILE A 110 -39.17 4.99 33.47
CA ILE A 110 -38.08 5.94 33.73
C ILE A 110 -36.80 5.50 33.01
N VAL A 111 -36.42 4.22 33.14
CA VAL A 111 -35.23 3.68 32.45
C VAL A 111 -35.39 3.76 30.93
N PHE A 112 -36.58 3.48 30.41
CA PHE A 112 -36.89 3.66 28.99
C PHE A 112 -36.72 5.12 28.54
N ALA A 113 -37.21 6.09 29.32
CA ALA A 113 -37.04 7.50 29.01
C ALA A 113 -35.55 7.91 28.97
N ILE A 114 -34.74 7.42 29.91
CA ILE A 114 -33.29 7.64 29.92
C ILE A 114 -32.64 7.09 28.63
N LEU A 115 -33.02 5.88 28.22
CA LEU A 115 -32.54 5.25 26.98
C LEU A 115 -32.90 6.07 25.73
N VAL A 116 -34.12 6.59 25.65
CA VAL A 116 -34.55 7.46 24.54
C VAL A 116 -33.69 8.72 24.48
N VAL A 117 -33.44 9.37 25.63
CA VAL A 117 -32.59 10.58 25.68
C VAL A 117 -31.17 10.28 25.21
N ILE A 118 -30.55 9.20 25.72
CA ILE A 118 -29.20 8.79 25.30
C ILE A 118 -29.17 8.51 23.79
N THR A 119 -30.18 7.80 23.28
CA THR A 119 -30.29 7.44 21.86
C THR A 119 -30.40 8.67 20.97
N LEU A 120 -31.22 9.67 21.36
CA LEU A 120 -31.37 10.92 20.62
C LEU A 120 -30.06 11.72 20.60
N ILE A 121 -29.35 11.79 21.72
CA ILE A 121 -28.04 12.46 21.79
C ILE A 121 -27.03 11.74 20.90
N ALA A 122 -26.92 10.40 21.00
CA ALA A 122 -26.01 9.61 20.19
C ALA A 122 -26.31 9.73 18.69
N ALA A 123 -27.58 9.65 18.30
CA ALA A 123 -28.01 9.83 16.92
C ALA A 123 -27.69 11.23 16.40
N PHE A 124 -27.90 12.27 17.23
CA PHE A 124 -27.59 13.65 16.87
C PHE A 124 -26.08 13.88 16.69
N VAL A 125 -25.26 13.38 17.63
CA VAL A 125 -23.79 13.44 17.51
C VAL A 125 -23.32 12.66 16.29
N GLY A 126 -23.84 11.46 16.06
CA GLY A 126 -23.54 10.65 14.88
C GLY A 126 -23.90 11.38 13.57
N TYR A 127 -25.05 12.04 13.53
CA TYR A 127 -25.45 12.88 12.41
C TYR A 127 -24.49 14.06 12.18
N LEU A 128 -24.06 14.75 13.24
CA LEU A 128 -23.09 15.83 13.15
C LEU A 128 -21.72 15.36 12.63
N VAL A 129 -21.24 14.21 13.12
CA VAL A 129 -19.99 13.60 12.65
C VAL A 129 -20.11 13.23 11.18
N PHE A 130 -21.19 12.56 10.77
CA PHE A 130 -21.41 12.17 9.38
C PHE A 130 -21.50 13.38 8.45
N LYS A 131 -22.15 14.46 8.90
CA LYS A 131 -22.23 15.73 8.16
C LYS A 131 -20.87 16.42 8.01
N ARG A 132 -19.95 16.21 8.98
CA ARG A 132 -18.59 16.77 8.94
C ARG A 132 -17.68 16.00 7.96
N VAL A 133 -17.92 14.71 7.77
CA VAL A 133 -17.17 13.87 6.82
C VAL A 133 -17.60 14.21 5.39
N ARG A 134 -17.00 15.26 4.82
CA ARG A 134 -17.05 15.52 3.38
C ARG A 134 -16.17 14.48 2.69
N GLY A 135 -16.75 13.61 1.88
CA GLY A 135 -16.02 12.61 1.09
C GLY A 135 -14.88 13.22 0.26
N PRO A 136 -13.93 12.41 -0.25
CA PRO A 136 -12.69 12.88 -0.88
C PRO A 136 -12.98 13.56 -2.23
N LYS A 137 -13.42 14.83 -2.18
CA LYS A 137 -13.77 15.64 -3.35
C LYS A 137 -12.62 15.76 -4.33
N LYS A 138 -11.37 15.83 -3.82
CA LYS A 138 -10.15 15.94 -4.61
C LYS A 138 -9.84 14.66 -5.41
N THR A 139 -10.08 13.48 -4.82
CA THR A 139 -9.91 12.21 -5.53
C THR A 139 -10.96 12.04 -6.62
N ILE A 140 -12.21 12.45 -6.34
CA ILE A 140 -13.29 12.40 -7.33
C ILE A 140 -13.03 13.39 -8.47
N SER A 141 -12.49 14.58 -8.20
CA SER A 141 -12.14 15.54 -9.26
C SER A 141 -10.97 15.05 -10.12
N SER A 142 -9.91 14.50 -9.53
CA SER A 142 -8.79 13.97 -10.30
C SER A 142 -9.19 12.79 -11.19
N VAL A 143 -10.07 11.90 -10.74
CA VAL A 143 -10.56 10.78 -11.57
C VAL A 143 -11.43 11.29 -12.74
N LYS A 144 -12.24 12.33 -12.51
CA LYS A 144 -13.03 12.97 -13.58
C LYS A 144 -12.15 13.70 -14.60
N GLU A 145 -11.09 14.36 -14.14
CA GLU A 145 -10.12 15.03 -15.00
C GLU A 145 -9.34 14.03 -15.87
N VAL A 146 -9.00 12.86 -15.32
CA VAL A 146 -8.38 11.75 -16.07
C VAL A 146 -9.32 11.18 -17.15
N GLN A 147 -10.63 11.13 -16.92
CA GLN A 147 -11.60 10.77 -17.96
C GLN A 147 -11.71 11.82 -19.08
N THR A 148 -11.56 13.11 -18.75
CA THR A 148 -11.57 14.19 -19.74
C THR A 148 -10.35 14.15 -20.68
N VAL A 149 -9.22 13.58 -20.25
CA VAL A 149 -8.01 13.48 -21.07
C VAL A 149 -7.80 12.10 -21.72
N LEU A 150 -8.73 11.15 -21.55
CA LEU A 150 -8.69 9.86 -22.24
C LEU A 150 -9.07 10.05 -23.72
N PRO A 151 -8.12 9.93 -24.67
CA PRO A 151 -8.41 9.99 -26.10
C PRO A 151 -8.95 8.61 -26.49
N GLY A 152 -10.26 8.53 -26.76
CA GLY A 152 -10.89 7.23 -26.97
C GLY A 152 -12.26 7.26 -27.62
N ARG A 153 -12.36 7.86 -28.82
CA ARG A 153 -12.96 7.24 -30.02
C ARG A 153 -12.78 8.20 -31.19
N HIS A 154 -11.65 8.09 -31.89
CA HIS A 154 -11.63 8.47 -33.29
C HIS A 154 -12.56 7.50 -34.00
N ASP A 155 -13.67 8.00 -34.54
CA ASP A 155 -14.39 7.31 -35.59
C ASP A 155 -13.50 7.40 -36.84
N ASP A 156 -12.64 6.38 -37.00
CA ASP A 156 -11.94 6.12 -38.25
C ASP A 156 -12.98 5.67 -39.29
N GLY A 157 -13.60 6.63 -39.96
CA GLY A 157 -14.36 6.37 -41.18
C GLY A 157 -13.41 5.91 -42.29
N PRO A 158 -13.73 4.86 -43.06
CA PRO A 158 -12.89 4.40 -44.15
C PRO A 158 -13.00 5.38 -45.32
N GLY A 159 -12.09 6.34 -45.37
CA GLY A 159 -11.97 7.33 -46.45
C GLY A 159 -10.52 7.46 -46.89
N SER A 160 -10.10 6.56 -47.78
CA SER A 160 -8.87 6.70 -48.55
C SER A 160 -8.89 7.94 -49.44
N SER A 161 -7.88 8.81 -49.35
CA SER A 161 -7.20 9.37 -50.53
C SER A 161 -5.97 10.21 -50.15
N LEU A 162 -4.83 9.74 -50.66
CA LEU A 162 -3.61 10.45 -51.05
C LEU A 162 -3.74 11.98 -51.25
N GLY A 163 -2.77 12.75 -50.74
CA GLY A 163 -2.68 14.19 -51.04
C GLY A 163 -1.47 14.89 -50.39
N HIS A 164 -0.39 14.88 -51.14
CA HIS A 164 0.85 15.69 -51.04
C HIS A 164 0.66 17.16 -50.61
N GLY A 165 1.64 17.74 -49.88
CA GLY A 165 1.80 19.19 -49.77
C GLY A 165 2.60 19.63 -48.55
N GLY A 166 3.90 19.80 -48.70
CA GLY A 166 4.77 20.32 -47.64
C GLY A 166 4.56 21.81 -47.35
N SER A 167 4.82 22.20 -46.11
CA SER A 167 5.17 23.58 -45.75
C SER A 167 6.07 23.58 -44.51
N HIS A 168 7.34 23.87 -44.76
CA HIS A 168 8.38 24.17 -43.80
C HIS A 168 7.96 25.34 -42.88
N PRO A 169 8.27 25.30 -41.56
CA PRO A 169 8.20 26.49 -40.73
C PRO A 169 9.34 27.47 -41.11
N ALA A 170 8.99 28.74 -41.35
CA ALA A 170 9.93 29.79 -41.71
C ALA A 170 10.84 30.17 -40.52
N ILE A 171 12.15 30.21 -40.76
CA ILE A 171 13.17 30.68 -39.81
C ILE A 171 13.21 32.21 -39.84
N PRO A 172 13.09 32.92 -38.70
CA PRO A 172 13.20 34.38 -38.65
C PRO A 172 14.65 34.85 -38.84
N PRO A 173 14.90 35.94 -39.58
CA PRO A 173 16.26 36.46 -39.79
C PRO A 173 16.83 37.08 -38.52
N ALA A 174 18.11 36.82 -38.27
CA ALA A 174 18.90 37.43 -37.21
C ALA A 174 18.95 38.95 -37.40
N ARG A 175 18.60 39.69 -36.34
CA ARG A 175 18.71 41.15 -36.29
C ARG A 175 20.14 41.51 -35.89
N GLU A 176 20.89 42.06 -36.83
CA GLU A 176 22.12 42.82 -36.55
C GLU A 176 21.75 44.27 -36.21
N ALA A 177 22.19 44.74 -35.03
CA ALA A 177 22.46 46.13 -34.69
C ALA A 177 23.26 46.17 -33.38
#